data_AF-A0A2G4FTP7-F1
#
_entry.id   AF-A0A2G4FTP7-F1
#
_cell.length_a   1.000
_cell.length_b   1.000
_cell.length_c   1.000
_cell.angle_alpha   90.00
_cell.angle_beta   90.00
_cell.angle_gamma   90.00
#
_symmetry.space_group_name_H-M   'P 1'
#
loop_
_entity.id
_entity.type
_entity.pdbx_description
1 polymer ?
#
loop_
_entity_poly.entity_id
_entity_poly.type
_entity_poly.pdbx_seq_one_letter_code
_entity_poly.pdbx_strand_id
1 'polypeptide(L)'
;MQCRYHGWTYGLDGALQRAPGMEGVESFKPADMHLVPVKVTTWGPLVFANLDGKAPPLAEMMEDIPSRVQAFGCEQMQYVMSRSWDIACNWKVYVDNFLEGYHVPVVHPGLHKELDMDNYRVEPHRYFSIQHAPLRPIHGGNPDRIYDPSTTDSPEAVYLWMFPNIMLNVYLGQMQTNVVIPLGHDRCRVVFDWYATNPPVDAATDPSWTKLLAFSAEVQDEDIEICESVQRNLRSRVYDRGRYSARHENGVHHFHSLLHEFLT
;
A
#
# COMPACT_ATOMS: atom_id res chain seq x y z
N MET A 1 29.74 4.99 -3.73
CA MET A 1 29.40 3.96 -2.71
C MET A 1 30.61 3.07 -2.48
N GLN A 2 30.86 2.61 -1.25
CA GLN A 2 31.99 1.72 -0.93
C GLN A 2 31.51 0.43 -0.27
N CYS A 3 31.91 -0.71 -0.83
CA CYS A 3 31.68 -2.04 -0.25
C CYS A 3 32.49 -2.19 1.04
N ARG A 4 31.82 -2.58 2.13
CA ARG A 4 32.44 -2.71 3.45
C ARG A 4 33.33 -3.94 3.63
N TYR A 5 33.31 -4.89 2.69
CA TYR A 5 34.10 -6.11 2.80
C TYR A 5 35.54 -5.91 2.32
N HIS A 6 35.72 -5.59 1.03
CA HIS A 6 37.05 -5.45 0.40
C HIS A 6 37.31 -4.05 -0.16
N GLY A 7 36.47 -3.06 0.17
CA GLY A 7 36.71 -1.67 -0.19
C GLY A 7 36.52 -1.31 -1.66
N TRP A 8 35.88 -2.17 -2.47
CA TRP A 8 35.49 -1.82 -3.84
C TRP A 8 34.57 -0.59 -3.84
N THR A 9 34.82 0.36 -4.73
CA THR A 9 34.03 1.60 -4.82
C THR A 9 33.30 1.68 -6.15
N TYR A 10 32.07 2.18 -6.10
CA TYR A 10 31.16 2.34 -7.22
C TYR A 10 30.70 3.79 -7.31
N GLY A 11 30.45 4.29 -8.52
CA GLY A 11 29.73 5.52 -8.76
C GLY A 11 28.27 5.42 -8.31
N LEU A 12 27.54 6.55 -8.30
CA LEU A 12 26.09 6.54 -8.06
C LEU A 12 25.30 5.97 -9.25
N ASP A 13 25.94 5.90 -10.42
CA ASP A 13 25.47 5.21 -11.62
C ASP A 13 25.71 3.69 -11.58
N GLY A 14 26.36 3.17 -10.53
CA GLY A 14 26.68 1.76 -10.36
C GLY A 14 27.97 1.30 -11.06
N ALA A 15 28.67 2.16 -11.80
CA ALA A 15 29.91 1.80 -12.45
C ALA A 15 31.03 1.54 -11.42
N LEU A 16 31.82 0.46 -11.60
CA LEU A 16 32.96 0.18 -10.75
C LEU A 16 34.05 1.25 -10.95
N GLN A 17 34.42 1.94 -9.87
CA GLN A 17 35.42 3.02 -9.88
C GLN A 17 36.78 2.53 -9.39
N ARG A 18 36.80 1.67 -8.37
CA ARG A 18 38.04 1.11 -7.81
C ARG A 18 37.80 -0.28 -7.24
N ALA A 19 38.72 -1.19 -7.53
CA ALA A 19 38.78 -2.51 -6.92
C ALA A 19 40.22 -2.77 -6.44
N PRO A 20 40.55 -2.52 -5.16
CA PRO A 20 41.90 -2.70 -4.64
C PRO A 20 42.42 -4.12 -4.84
N GLY A 21 43.66 -4.28 -5.32
CA GLY A 21 44.31 -5.58 -5.46
C GLY A 21 43.91 -6.37 -6.71
N MET A 22 43.17 -5.75 -7.65
CA MET A 22 42.81 -6.36 -8.92
C MET A 22 43.82 -6.08 -10.04
N GLU A 23 44.89 -5.34 -9.75
CA GLU A 23 45.96 -5.07 -10.71
C GLU A 23 46.64 -6.38 -11.15
N GLY A 24 46.70 -6.61 -12.47
CA GLY A 24 47.36 -7.80 -13.04
C GLY A 24 46.52 -9.09 -12.99
N VAL A 25 45.29 -9.06 -12.49
CA VAL A 25 44.37 -10.20 -12.56
C VAL A 25 43.99 -10.47 -14.00
N GLU A 26 44.19 -11.72 -14.45
CA GLU A 26 43.89 -12.13 -15.81
C GLU A 26 42.41 -11.93 -16.15
N SER A 27 42.14 -11.33 -17.33
CA SER A 27 40.79 -11.07 -17.84
C SER A 27 39.86 -10.22 -16.94
N PHE A 28 40.39 -9.52 -15.94
CA PHE A 28 39.57 -8.62 -15.13
C PHE A 28 39.19 -7.36 -15.91
N LYS A 29 37.89 -7.16 -16.15
CA LYS A 29 37.35 -5.97 -16.79
C LYS A 29 36.44 -5.23 -15.80
N PRO A 30 36.82 -4.02 -15.34
CA PRO A 30 35.99 -3.25 -14.43
C PRO A 30 34.57 -2.99 -14.93
N ALA A 31 34.40 -2.88 -16.26
CA ALA A 31 33.11 -2.69 -16.90
C ALA A 31 32.13 -3.85 -16.69
N ASP A 32 32.63 -5.08 -16.48
CA ASP A 32 31.80 -6.27 -16.28
C ASP A 32 31.38 -6.45 -14.81
N MET A 33 31.90 -5.59 -13.92
CA MET A 33 31.77 -5.68 -12.46
C MET A 33 30.95 -4.53 -11.88
N HIS A 34 29.96 -4.05 -12.64
CA HIS A 34 29.05 -2.99 -12.21
C HIS A 34 27.99 -3.48 -11.23
N LEU A 35 27.35 -2.56 -10.50
CA LEU A 35 26.15 -2.90 -9.74
C LEU A 35 25.01 -3.25 -10.69
N VAL A 36 24.20 -4.25 -10.34
CA VAL A 36 23.03 -4.64 -11.14
C VAL A 36 22.00 -3.50 -11.13
N PRO A 37 21.67 -2.92 -12.30
CA PRO A 37 20.70 -1.82 -12.35
C PRO A 37 19.28 -2.34 -12.13
N VAL A 38 18.44 -1.53 -11.48
CA VAL A 38 17.01 -1.76 -11.28
C VAL A 38 16.26 -0.60 -11.93
N LYS A 39 15.21 -0.90 -12.69
CA LYS A 39 14.36 0.14 -13.29
C LYS A 39 13.56 0.81 -12.16
N VAL A 40 13.60 2.14 -12.10
CA VAL A 40 12.83 2.93 -11.13
C VAL A 40 12.05 4.04 -11.82
N THR A 41 10.92 4.41 -11.23
CA THR A 41 10.08 5.52 -11.68
C THR A 41 9.33 6.09 -10.48
N THR A 42 8.63 7.22 -10.67
CA THR A 42 8.02 7.98 -9.58
C THR A 42 6.62 8.42 -9.93
N TRP A 43 5.76 8.51 -8.93
CA TRP A 43 4.49 9.23 -9.00
C TRP A 43 4.28 9.97 -7.68
N GLY A 44 4.20 11.31 -7.75
CA GLY A 44 4.19 12.14 -6.56
C GLY A 44 5.40 11.86 -5.65
N PRO A 45 5.20 11.67 -4.33
CA PRO A 45 6.27 11.34 -3.40
C PRO A 45 6.69 9.85 -3.43
N LEU A 46 6.06 9.01 -4.26
CA LEU A 46 6.26 7.57 -4.28
C LEU A 46 7.31 7.15 -5.31
N VAL A 47 8.13 6.16 -4.95
CA VAL A 47 9.14 5.55 -5.83
C VAL A 47 8.79 4.08 -6.06
N PHE A 48 8.71 3.69 -7.32
CA PHE A 48 8.41 2.32 -7.74
C PHE A 48 9.66 1.68 -8.35
N ALA A 49 9.92 0.42 -7.99
CA ALA A 49 11.04 -0.37 -8.50
C ALA A 49 10.54 -1.61 -9.23
N ASN A 50 11.06 -1.84 -10.43
CA ASN A 50 10.80 -3.02 -11.24
C ASN A 50 12.08 -3.86 -11.31
N LEU A 51 12.14 -4.90 -10.47
CA LEU A 51 13.37 -5.64 -10.18
C LEU A 51 13.81 -6.58 -11.31
N ASP A 52 12.87 -7.18 -12.04
CA ASP A 52 13.18 -8.10 -13.15
C ASP A 52 13.07 -7.42 -14.53
N GLY A 53 12.56 -6.18 -14.56
CA GLY A 53 12.43 -5.36 -15.74
C GLY A 53 11.29 -5.76 -16.69
N LYS A 54 10.42 -6.71 -16.28
CA LYS A 54 9.35 -7.28 -17.11
C LYS A 54 7.99 -6.60 -16.94
N ALA A 55 7.76 -5.90 -15.83
CA ALA A 55 6.51 -5.18 -15.64
C ALA A 55 6.34 -4.06 -16.69
N PRO A 56 5.09 -3.74 -17.12
CA PRO A 56 4.81 -2.60 -17.97
C PRO A 56 5.29 -1.26 -17.36
N PRO A 57 5.41 -0.19 -18.16
CA PRO A 57 5.63 1.16 -17.64
C PRO A 57 4.58 1.52 -16.57
N LEU A 58 4.98 2.25 -15.53
CA LEU A 58 4.07 2.62 -14.43
C LEU A 58 2.82 3.36 -14.94
N ALA A 59 2.96 4.24 -15.94
CA ALA A 59 1.84 4.95 -16.53
C ALA A 59 0.77 4.01 -17.13
N GLU A 60 1.18 2.86 -17.69
CA GLU A 60 0.24 1.84 -18.18
C GLU A 60 -0.40 1.07 -17.02
N MET A 61 0.35 0.80 -15.95
CA MET A 61 -0.18 0.13 -14.76
C MET A 61 -1.16 1.00 -13.96
N MET A 62 -0.95 2.31 -13.97
CA MET A 62 -1.79 3.28 -13.25
C MET A 62 -3.00 3.75 -14.06
N GLU A 63 -3.02 3.56 -15.37
CA GLU A 63 -4.07 4.05 -16.27
C GLU A 63 -4.47 5.52 -15.94
N ASP A 64 -5.70 5.73 -15.47
CA ASP A 64 -6.30 7.02 -15.16
C ASP A 64 -6.25 7.39 -13.66
N ILE A 65 -5.59 6.60 -12.80
CA ILE A 65 -5.43 6.87 -11.36
C ILE A 65 -5.03 8.34 -11.09
N PRO A 66 -3.98 8.91 -11.74
CA PRO A 66 -3.56 10.28 -11.44
C PRO A 66 -4.67 11.31 -11.64
N SER A 67 -5.51 11.13 -12.67
CA SER A 67 -6.66 12.01 -12.91
C SER A 67 -7.79 11.79 -11.90
N ARG A 68 -8.04 10.54 -11.49
CA ARG A 68 -9.10 10.21 -10.52
C ARG A 68 -8.81 10.76 -9.13
N VAL A 69 -7.53 10.77 -8.72
CA VAL A 69 -7.13 11.28 -7.40
C VAL A 69 -6.57 12.70 -7.41
N GLN A 70 -6.68 13.42 -8.54
CA GLN A 70 -6.12 14.76 -8.71
C GLN A 70 -6.64 15.73 -7.64
N ALA A 71 -7.94 15.70 -7.35
CA ALA A 71 -8.58 16.58 -6.36
C ALA A 71 -8.06 16.38 -4.93
N PHE A 72 -7.49 15.21 -4.62
CA PHE A 72 -6.95 14.89 -3.30
C PHE A 72 -5.53 15.44 -3.08
N GLY A 73 -4.84 15.84 -4.16
CA GLY A 73 -3.52 16.44 -4.11
C GLY A 73 -2.36 15.47 -3.89
N CYS A 74 -2.52 14.18 -4.23
CA CYS A 74 -1.56 13.11 -3.95
C CYS A 74 -0.13 13.43 -4.43
N GLU A 75 0.01 14.03 -5.62
CA GLU A 75 1.32 14.34 -6.20
C GLU A 75 2.07 15.47 -5.50
N GLN A 76 1.36 16.31 -4.73
CA GLN A 76 1.95 17.44 -4.00
C GLN A 76 2.27 17.11 -2.54
N MET A 77 1.95 15.90 -2.08
CA MET A 77 2.11 15.52 -0.68
C MET A 77 3.58 15.30 -0.31
N GLN A 78 3.88 15.55 0.95
CA GLN A 78 5.19 15.35 1.57
C GLN A 78 5.11 14.22 2.60
N TYR A 79 6.19 13.47 2.75
CA TYR A 79 6.31 12.40 3.75
C TYR A 79 6.20 12.96 5.17
N VAL A 80 5.44 12.27 6.01
CA VAL A 80 5.21 12.60 7.42
C VAL A 80 5.95 11.61 8.31
N MET A 81 5.59 10.33 8.25
CA MET A 81 6.13 9.29 9.10
C MET A 81 5.87 7.88 8.56
N SER A 82 6.44 6.87 9.22
CA SER A 82 6.30 5.45 8.88
C SER A 82 6.03 4.60 10.12
N ARG A 83 5.26 3.52 9.95
CA ARG A 83 5.04 2.45 10.95
C ARG A 83 4.99 1.11 10.23
N SER A 84 5.27 0.03 10.94
CA SER A 84 5.19 -1.31 10.35
C SER A 84 4.77 -2.36 11.35
N TRP A 85 4.04 -3.37 10.88
CA TRP A 85 3.57 -4.50 11.69
C TRP A 85 3.94 -5.82 11.03
N ASP A 86 4.44 -6.76 11.83
CA ASP A 86 4.56 -8.16 11.44
C ASP A 86 3.26 -8.87 11.79
N ILE A 87 2.65 -9.53 10.79
CA ILE A 87 1.34 -10.14 10.91
C ILE A 87 1.48 -11.63 10.59
N ALA A 88 0.92 -12.50 11.44
CA ALA A 88 0.96 -13.95 11.27
C ALA A 88 -0.08 -14.46 10.25
N CYS A 89 -0.10 -13.84 9.06
CA CYS A 89 -0.87 -14.28 7.91
C CYS A 89 -0.05 -14.29 6.62
N ASN A 90 -0.47 -15.08 5.64
CA ASN A 90 0.03 -14.96 4.28
C ASN A 90 -0.28 -13.56 3.74
N TRP A 91 0.64 -12.97 2.97
CA TRP A 91 0.44 -11.64 2.38
C TRP A 91 -0.87 -11.52 1.58
N LYS A 92 -1.32 -12.60 0.93
CA LYS A 92 -2.57 -12.62 0.18
C LYS A 92 -3.80 -12.47 1.06
N VAL A 93 -3.77 -12.99 2.29
CA VAL A 93 -4.88 -12.85 3.25
C VAL A 93 -5.06 -11.38 3.64
N TYR A 94 -3.96 -10.66 3.83
CA TYR A 94 -4.01 -9.22 4.11
C TYR A 94 -4.52 -8.41 2.92
N VAL A 95 -4.12 -8.78 1.70
CA VAL A 95 -4.64 -8.16 0.47
C VAL A 95 -6.13 -8.46 0.29
N ASP A 96 -6.58 -9.70 0.54
CA ASP A 96 -8.00 -10.08 0.51
C ASP A 96 -8.82 -9.20 1.44
N ASN A 97 -8.35 -9.03 2.68
CA ASN A 97 -9.00 -8.19 3.69
C ASN A 97 -9.17 -6.73 3.22
N PHE A 98 -8.17 -6.17 2.54
CA PHE A 98 -8.26 -4.78 2.07
C PHE A 98 -9.25 -4.59 0.92
N LEU A 99 -9.49 -5.60 0.08
CA LEU A 99 -10.12 -5.46 -1.24
C LEU A 99 -11.64 -5.46 -1.24
N GLU A 100 -12.25 -5.28 -0.07
CA GLU A 100 -13.69 -5.29 0.12
C GLU A 100 -14.10 -4.45 1.35
N GLY A 101 -15.36 -3.99 1.35
CA GLY A 101 -15.96 -3.29 2.49
C GLY A 101 -17.00 -4.13 3.25
N TYR A 102 -17.10 -5.43 2.96
CA TYR A 102 -18.06 -6.36 3.52
C TYR A 102 -17.85 -6.61 5.02
N HIS A 103 -16.60 -6.69 5.48
CA HIS A 103 -16.28 -6.90 6.89
C HIS A 103 -16.42 -5.62 7.73
N VAL A 104 -16.34 -4.44 7.11
CA VAL A 104 -16.30 -3.13 7.80
C VAL A 104 -17.42 -2.95 8.84
N PRO A 105 -18.72 -3.23 8.54
CA PRO A 105 -19.78 -3.06 9.53
C PRO A 105 -19.67 -3.97 10.76
N VAL A 106 -18.93 -5.07 10.65
CA VAL A 106 -18.80 -6.10 11.69
C VAL A 106 -17.50 -5.94 12.48
N VAL A 107 -16.40 -5.67 11.78
CA VAL A 107 -15.03 -5.69 12.33
C VAL A 107 -14.55 -4.29 12.73
N HIS A 108 -15.02 -3.22 12.06
CA HIS A 108 -14.55 -1.85 12.30
C HIS A 108 -15.69 -0.90 12.71
N PRO A 109 -16.21 -0.97 13.96
CA PRO A 109 -17.26 -0.09 14.43
C PRO A 109 -16.90 1.40 14.33
N GLY A 110 -15.61 1.75 14.47
CA GLY A 110 -15.10 3.11 14.29
C GLY A 110 -15.21 3.58 12.84
N LEU A 111 -14.63 2.81 11.91
CA LEU A 111 -14.65 3.12 10.47
C LEU A 111 -16.06 3.09 9.87
N HIS A 112 -16.90 2.16 10.30
CA HIS A 112 -18.28 2.05 9.84
C HIS A 112 -19.12 3.32 10.12
N LYS A 113 -18.78 4.09 11.17
CA LYS A 113 -19.43 5.38 11.46
C LYS A 113 -19.03 6.48 10.49
N GLU A 114 -17.85 6.36 9.88
CA GLU A 114 -17.32 7.33 8.92
C GLU A 114 -17.88 7.11 7.52
N LEU A 115 -18.00 5.85 7.09
CA LEU A 115 -18.28 5.46 5.70
C LEU A 115 -19.75 5.16 5.44
N ASP A 116 -20.25 5.64 4.31
CA ASP A 116 -21.56 5.27 3.75
C ASP A 116 -21.45 3.94 3.00
N MET A 117 -21.68 2.86 3.72
CA MET A 117 -21.57 1.50 3.19
C MET A 117 -22.63 1.15 2.16
N ASP A 118 -23.75 1.87 2.12
CA ASP A 118 -24.81 1.62 1.12
C ASP A 118 -24.38 2.07 -0.28
N ASN A 119 -23.47 3.05 -0.35
CA ASN A 119 -22.91 3.58 -1.59
C ASN A 119 -21.44 3.19 -1.83
N TYR A 120 -20.88 2.33 -0.96
CA TYR A 120 -19.54 1.77 -1.13
C TYR A 120 -19.49 0.87 -2.35
N ARG A 121 -18.49 1.07 -3.22
CA ARG A 121 -18.32 0.26 -4.43
C ARG A 121 -16.85 0.04 -4.75
N VAL A 122 -16.55 -1.11 -5.36
CA VAL A 122 -15.23 -1.45 -5.88
C VAL A 122 -15.30 -1.53 -7.41
N GLU A 123 -14.43 -0.81 -8.09
CA GLU A 123 -14.26 -0.78 -9.55
C GLU A 123 -12.89 -1.43 -9.89
N PRO A 124 -12.88 -2.68 -10.38
CA PRO A 124 -11.67 -3.33 -10.87
C PRO A 124 -11.20 -2.79 -12.22
N HIS A 125 -9.89 -2.64 -12.38
CA HIS A 125 -9.17 -2.30 -13.61
C HIS A 125 -8.15 -3.38 -13.97
N ARG A 126 -7.28 -3.19 -14.96
CA ARG A 126 -6.35 -4.24 -15.40
C ARG A 126 -5.33 -4.64 -14.31
N TYR A 127 -4.71 -3.67 -13.65
CA TYR A 127 -3.62 -3.87 -12.69
C TYR A 127 -3.91 -3.27 -11.30
N PHE A 128 -5.08 -2.69 -11.12
CA PHE A 128 -5.48 -2.08 -9.86
C PHE A 128 -6.99 -2.23 -9.64
N SER A 129 -7.46 -1.93 -8.44
CA SER A 129 -8.87 -1.67 -8.18
C SER A 129 -9.00 -0.40 -7.36
N ILE A 130 -10.05 0.38 -7.64
CA ILE A 130 -10.40 1.57 -6.88
C ILE A 130 -11.68 1.29 -6.08
N GLN A 131 -11.64 1.58 -4.79
CA GLN A 131 -12.79 1.51 -3.91
C GLN A 131 -13.22 2.93 -3.60
N HIS A 132 -14.45 3.25 -3.96
CA HIS A 132 -15.09 4.51 -3.61
C HIS A 132 -15.80 4.31 -2.28
N ALA A 133 -15.36 5.07 -1.28
CA ALA A 133 -15.87 5.00 0.08
C ALA A 133 -16.44 6.39 0.47
N PRO A 134 -17.68 6.72 0.08
CA PRO A 134 -18.29 8.00 0.42
C PRO A 134 -18.36 8.17 1.94
N LEU A 135 -18.12 9.38 2.42
CA LEU A 135 -18.22 9.72 3.84
C LEU A 135 -19.68 9.99 4.20
N ARG A 136 -20.15 9.46 5.33
CA ARG A 136 -21.49 9.78 5.85
C ARG A 136 -21.58 11.29 6.17
N PRO A 137 -22.67 11.96 5.82
CA PRO A 137 -22.89 13.37 6.17
C PRO A 137 -22.86 13.61 7.68
N ILE A 138 -22.31 14.76 8.07
CA ILE A 138 -22.37 15.25 9.45
C ILE A 138 -23.41 16.36 9.54
N HIS A 139 -24.32 16.28 10.51
CA HIS A 139 -25.25 17.36 10.83
C HIS A 139 -24.80 18.04 12.13
N GLY A 140 -24.44 19.33 12.07
CA GLY A 140 -24.15 20.15 13.25
C GLY A 140 -22.71 20.05 13.81
N GLY A 141 -21.78 19.44 13.06
CA GLY A 141 -20.42 19.18 13.53
C GLY A 141 -20.38 18.06 14.58
N ASN A 142 -19.48 17.08 14.41
CA ASN A 142 -19.30 16.02 15.40
C ASN A 142 -17.80 15.90 15.73
N PRO A 143 -17.36 16.30 16.94
CA PRO A 143 -15.94 16.29 17.30
C PRO A 143 -15.32 14.89 17.32
N ASP A 144 -16.14 13.84 17.35
CA ASP A 144 -15.66 12.46 17.35
C ASP A 144 -15.23 12.01 15.94
N ARG A 145 -15.74 12.64 14.88
CA ARG A 145 -15.40 12.27 13.49
C ARG A 145 -13.94 12.55 13.17
N ILE A 146 -13.35 11.69 12.35
CA ILE A 146 -11.95 11.86 11.89
C ILE A 146 -11.91 12.75 10.65
N TYR A 147 -12.87 12.57 9.76
CA TYR A 147 -12.98 13.32 8.51
C TYR A 147 -14.26 14.16 8.51
N ASP A 148 -14.13 15.44 8.16
CA ASP A 148 -15.27 16.34 8.02
C ASP A 148 -15.67 16.48 6.53
N PRO A 149 -16.73 15.80 6.08
CA PRO A 149 -17.18 15.86 4.69
C PRO A 149 -17.69 17.25 4.29
N SER A 150 -18.00 18.15 5.23
CA SER A 150 -18.47 19.51 4.91
C SER A 150 -17.35 20.44 4.45
N THR A 151 -16.09 20.03 4.61
CA THR A 151 -14.91 20.82 4.25
C THR A 151 -14.43 20.60 2.81
N THR A 152 -15.14 19.75 2.06
CA THR A 152 -14.74 19.32 0.71
C THR A 152 -15.95 19.17 -0.21
N ASP A 153 -15.79 19.56 -1.47
CA ASP A 153 -16.77 19.26 -2.53
C ASP A 153 -16.70 17.78 -2.97
N SER A 154 -15.71 17.03 -2.48
CA SER A 154 -15.52 15.58 -2.71
C SER A 154 -15.46 14.84 -1.36
N PRO A 155 -16.61 14.62 -0.70
CA PRO A 155 -16.68 13.94 0.60
C PRO A 155 -16.58 12.41 0.45
N GLU A 156 -15.50 11.93 -0.18
CA GLU A 156 -15.20 10.50 -0.25
C GLU A 156 -13.76 10.22 0.17
N ALA A 157 -13.54 9.01 0.66
CA ALA A 157 -12.24 8.39 0.67
C ALA A 157 -12.09 7.50 -0.57
N VAL A 158 -10.87 7.43 -1.09
CA VAL A 158 -10.52 6.55 -2.20
C VAL A 158 -9.50 5.54 -1.71
N TYR A 159 -9.84 4.25 -1.78
CA TYR A 159 -8.92 3.18 -1.46
C TYR A 159 -8.45 2.51 -2.75
N LEU A 160 -7.17 2.64 -3.07
CA LEU A 160 -6.56 2.02 -4.24
C LEU A 160 -5.81 0.78 -3.81
N TRP A 161 -5.92 -0.29 -4.58
CA TRP A 161 -4.97 -1.39 -4.54
C TRP A 161 -4.32 -1.55 -5.91
N MET A 162 -3.00 -1.57 -5.94
CA MET A 162 -2.18 -1.81 -7.13
C MET A 162 -1.48 -3.17 -7.01
N PHE A 163 -1.63 -4.01 -8.03
CA PHE A 163 -1.01 -5.31 -8.07
C PHE A 163 0.53 -5.20 -8.02
N PRO A 164 1.23 -6.02 -7.22
CA PRO A 164 0.66 -7.11 -6.44
C PRO A 164 0.22 -6.72 -5.02
N ASN A 165 0.85 -5.73 -4.39
CA ASN A 165 0.90 -5.64 -2.93
C ASN A 165 0.94 -4.22 -2.35
N ILE A 166 0.53 -3.21 -3.13
CA ILE A 166 0.52 -1.82 -2.69
C ILE A 166 -0.94 -1.37 -2.55
N MET A 167 -1.27 -0.74 -1.44
CA MET A 167 -2.53 -0.04 -1.28
C MET A 167 -2.30 1.42 -0.93
N LEU A 168 -3.26 2.27 -1.28
CA LEU A 168 -3.29 3.68 -0.93
C LEU A 168 -4.64 4.01 -0.31
N ASN A 169 -4.62 4.55 0.90
CA ASN A 169 -5.77 5.17 1.53
C ASN A 169 -5.69 6.68 1.29
N VAL A 170 -6.54 7.20 0.41
CA VAL A 170 -6.52 8.58 -0.05
C VAL A 170 -7.71 9.35 0.54
N TYR A 171 -7.39 10.43 1.23
CA TYR A 171 -8.34 11.40 1.79
C TYR A 171 -7.93 12.79 1.31
N LEU A 172 -8.81 13.80 1.44
CA LEU A 172 -8.47 15.14 0.96
C LEU A 172 -7.23 15.66 1.70
N GLY A 173 -6.15 15.93 0.94
CA GLY A 173 -4.91 16.46 1.48
C GLY A 173 -4.05 15.47 2.26
N GLN A 174 -4.43 14.19 2.34
CA GLN A 174 -3.69 13.14 3.05
C GLN A 174 -3.72 11.80 2.33
N MET A 175 -2.61 11.07 2.36
CA MET A 175 -2.50 9.73 1.80
C MET A 175 -1.73 8.85 2.77
N GLN A 176 -2.16 7.61 2.93
CA GLN A 176 -1.40 6.57 3.61
C GLN A 176 -1.12 5.45 2.61
N THR A 177 0.14 5.07 2.43
CA THR A 177 0.50 3.86 1.67
C THR A 177 0.44 2.66 2.60
N ASN A 178 0.11 1.48 2.06
CA ASN A 178 0.19 0.21 2.74
C ASN A 178 0.94 -0.77 1.84
N VAL A 179 2.19 -1.11 2.15
CA VAL A 179 2.99 -2.05 1.34
C VAL A 179 3.10 -3.39 2.08
N VAL A 180 2.55 -4.45 1.48
CA VAL A 180 2.54 -5.80 2.08
C VAL A 180 3.74 -6.60 1.60
N ILE A 181 4.72 -6.80 2.47
CA ILE A 181 5.97 -7.51 2.19
C ILE A 181 5.84 -8.96 2.69
N PRO A 182 5.89 -9.98 1.80
CA PRO A 182 5.89 -11.37 2.23
C PRO A 182 7.17 -11.72 2.98
N LEU A 183 7.05 -12.30 4.17
CA LEU A 183 8.17 -12.77 5.00
C LEU A 183 8.21 -14.31 5.12
N GLY A 184 7.20 -14.98 4.59
CA GLY A 184 7.01 -16.43 4.62
C GLY A 184 5.66 -16.82 4.03
N HIS A 185 5.33 -18.11 4.06
CA HIS A 185 4.05 -18.59 3.55
C HIS A 185 2.87 -18.24 4.48
N ASP A 186 3.13 -17.81 5.72
CA ASP A 186 2.15 -17.50 6.76
C ASP A 186 2.55 -16.28 7.61
N ARG A 187 3.44 -15.45 7.08
CA ARG A 187 3.85 -14.20 7.71
C ARG A 187 4.11 -13.13 6.66
N CYS A 188 3.65 -11.93 6.93
CA CYS A 188 3.99 -10.73 6.17
C CYS A 188 4.33 -9.56 7.10
N ARG A 189 4.97 -8.54 6.52
CA ARG A 189 5.11 -7.23 7.14
C ARG A 189 4.29 -6.24 6.33
N VAL A 190 3.52 -5.40 7.00
CA VAL A 190 2.82 -4.30 6.36
C VAL A 190 3.51 -3.01 6.80
N VAL A 191 3.92 -2.19 5.83
CA VAL A 191 4.56 -0.89 6.07
C VAL A 191 3.58 0.19 5.68
N PHE A 192 3.27 1.07 6.63
CA PHE A 192 2.47 2.26 6.40
C PHE A 192 3.35 3.50 6.37
N ASP A 193 3.26 4.28 5.31
CA ASP A 193 3.83 5.62 5.25
C ASP A 193 2.72 6.65 5.09
N TRP A 194 2.77 7.71 5.89
CA TRP A 194 1.81 8.82 5.83
C TRP A 194 2.40 9.99 5.07
N TYR A 195 1.54 10.62 4.27
CA TYR A 195 1.85 11.79 3.46
C TYR A 195 0.74 12.82 3.60
N ALA A 196 1.09 14.10 3.50
CA ALA A 196 0.13 15.20 3.51
C ALA A 196 0.58 16.38 2.66
N THR A 197 -0.37 17.14 2.13
CA THR A 197 -0.08 18.38 1.39
C THR A 197 0.50 19.47 2.30
N ASN A 198 0.03 19.52 3.55
CA ASN A 198 0.51 20.44 4.59
C ASN A 198 0.86 19.62 5.84
N PRO A 199 2.02 18.95 5.87
CA PRO A 199 2.41 18.15 7.02
C PRO A 199 2.65 19.05 8.25
N PRO A 200 2.37 18.55 9.46
CA PRO A 200 2.71 19.26 10.69
C PRO A 200 4.22 19.27 10.86
N VAL A 201 4.74 20.23 11.65
CA VAL A 201 6.18 20.25 12.00
C VAL A 201 6.58 18.97 12.75
N ASP A 202 5.69 18.50 13.64
CA ASP A 202 5.84 17.23 14.34
C ASP A 202 4.46 16.58 14.52
N ALA A 203 4.23 15.48 13.80
CA ALA A 203 2.97 14.73 13.85
C ALA A 203 2.70 14.11 15.24
N ALA A 204 3.73 13.91 16.06
CA ALA A 204 3.57 13.36 17.41
C ALA A 204 2.97 14.37 18.41
N THR A 205 3.04 15.67 18.10
CA THR A 205 2.52 16.74 18.99
C THR A 205 1.32 17.46 18.41
N ASP A 206 0.99 17.27 17.13
CA ASP A 206 -0.20 17.84 16.51
C ASP A 206 -1.48 17.08 16.93
N PRO A 207 -2.48 17.76 17.53
CA PRO A 207 -3.71 17.10 17.99
C PRO A 207 -4.53 16.40 16.90
N SER A 208 -4.54 16.93 15.68
CA SER A 208 -5.29 16.32 14.57
C SER A 208 -4.59 15.05 14.09
N TRP A 209 -3.27 15.06 14.00
CA TRP A 209 -2.47 13.91 13.60
C TRP A 209 -2.43 12.83 14.67
N THR A 210 -2.28 13.18 15.94
CA THR A 210 -2.32 12.20 17.03
C THR A 210 -3.66 11.47 17.08
N LYS A 211 -4.78 12.17 16.88
CA LYS A 211 -6.11 11.56 16.77
C LYS A 211 -6.20 10.63 15.55
N LEU A 212 -5.74 11.08 14.38
CA LEU A 212 -5.75 10.27 13.15
C LEU A 212 -4.88 9.02 13.27
N LEU A 213 -3.68 9.13 13.83
CA LEU A 213 -2.74 8.03 14.02
C LEU A 213 -3.25 7.02 15.05
N ALA A 214 -4.00 7.46 16.07
CA ALA A 214 -4.66 6.58 17.01
C ALA A 214 -5.78 5.80 16.34
N PHE A 215 -6.63 6.47 15.56
CA PHE A 215 -7.70 5.82 14.79
C PHE A 215 -7.16 4.83 13.76
N SER A 216 -6.12 5.20 13.01
CA SER A 216 -5.47 4.31 12.04
C SER A 216 -4.87 3.07 12.74
N ALA A 217 -4.29 3.24 13.94
CA ALA A 217 -3.78 2.11 14.72
C ALA A 217 -4.89 1.18 15.23
N GLU A 218 -6.03 1.72 15.67
CA GLU A 218 -7.21 0.93 16.08
C GLU A 218 -7.70 0.03 14.93
N VAL A 219 -7.92 0.62 13.75
CA VAL A 219 -8.35 -0.14 12.54
C VAL A 219 -7.31 -1.19 12.16
N GLN A 220 -6.02 -0.85 12.23
CA GLN A 220 -4.94 -1.77 11.91
C GLN A 220 -4.88 -2.97 12.87
N ASP A 221 -5.13 -2.76 14.17
CA ASP A 221 -5.14 -3.83 15.16
C ASP A 221 -6.34 -4.77 14.94
N GLU A 222 -7.51 -4.22 14.58
CA GLU A 222 -8.71 -4.99 14.18
C GLU A 222 -8.43 -5.85 12.93
N ASP A 223 -7.77 -5.29 11.90
CA ASP A 223 -7.36 -5.99 10.68
C ASP A 223 -6.37 -7.13 10.98
N ILE A 224 -5.40 -6.89 11.86
CA ILE A 224 -4.42 -7.91 12.28
C ILE A 224 -5.14 -9.08 12.92
N GLU A 225 -6.05 -8.83 13.86
CA GLU A 225 -6.77 -9.88 14.57
C GLU A 225 -7.57 -10.77 13.60
N ILE A 226 -8.30 -10.17 12.66
CA ILE A 226 -9.11 -10.94 11.71
C ILE A 226 -8.24 -11.70 10.71
N CYS A 227 -7.17 -11.09 10.18
CA CYS A 227 -6.25 -11.75 9.24
C CYS A 227 -5.55 -12.96 9.86
N GLU A 228 -5.10 -12.85 11.11
CA GLU A 228 -4.47 -13.97 11.82
C GLU A 228 -5.49 -15.07 12.16
N SER A 229 -6.73 -14.70 12.48
CA SER A 229 -7.83 -15.65 12.66
C SER A 229 -8.12 -16.42 11.37
N VAL A 230 -8.25 -15.73 10.24
CA VAL A 230 -8.42 -16.34 8.92
C VAL A 230 -7.25 -17.27 8.62
N GLN A 231 -6.00 -16.83 8.80
CA GLN A 231 -4.83 -17.67 8.55
C GLN A 231 -4.83 -18.96 9.38
N ARG A 232 -5.22 -18.89 10.66
CA ARG A 232 -5.35 -20.09 11.52
C ARG A 232 -6.43 -21.04 10.98
N ASN A 233 -7.57 -20.50 10.56
CA ASN A 233 -8.67 -21.31 10.03
C ASN A 233 -8.34 -21.96 8.68
N LEU A 234 -7.58 -21.28 7.81
CA LEU A 234 -7.11 -21.83 6.53
C LEU A 234 -6.19 -23.06 6.70
N ARG A 235 -5.59 -23.26 7.87
CA ARG A 235 -4.79 -24.47 8.19
C ARG A 235 -5.66 -25.67 8.56
N SER A 236 -6.97 -25.49 8.73
CA SER A 236 -7.89 -26.56 9.08
C SER A 236 -7.98 -27.60 7.95
N ARG A 237 -7.88 -28.88 8.30
CA ARG A 237 -7.96 -29.99 7.33
C ARG A 237 -9.31 -30.11 6.63
N VAL A 238 -10.36 -29.50 7.18
CA VAL A 238 -11.72 -29.55 6.62
C VAL A 238 -12.03 -28.36 5.72
N TYR A 239 -11.18 -27.33 5.71
CA TYR A 239 -11.34 -26.22 4.79
C TYR A 239 -10.85 -26.62 3.40
N ASP A 240 -11.67 -26.37 2.37
CA ASP A 240 -11.33 -26.59 0.96
C ASP A 240 -11.21 -25.24 0.23
N ARG A 241 -12.32 -24.48 0.15
CA ARG A 241 -12.36 -23.16 -0.50
C ARG A 241 -13.50 -22.29 0.02
N GLY A 242 -13.33 -20.98 -0.08
CA GLY A 242 -14.37 -19.97 0.13
C GLY A 242 -15.16 -19.67 -1.16
N ARG A 243 -16.28 -18.96 -1.01
CA ARG A 243 -17.05 -18.37 -2.11
C ARG A 243 -17.07 -16.87 -1.92
N TYR A 244 -16.72 -16.12 -2.96
CA TYR A 244 -16.84 -14.68 -2.96
C TYR A 244 -18.31 -14.26 -3.13
N SER A 245 -18.72 -13.27 -2.36
CA SER A 245 -19.91 -12.49 -2.59
C SER A 245 -19.77 -11.68 -3.87
N ALA A 246 -20.57 -12.00 -4.89
CA ALA A 246 -20.59 -11.24 -6.14
C ALA A 246 -20.95 -9.76 -5.95
N ARG A 247 -21.63 -9.42 -4.84
CA ARG A 247 -21.99 -8.04 -4.50
C ARG A 247 -20.87 -7.29 -3.79
N HIS A 248 -20.10 -7.96 -2.94
CA HIS A 248 -19.21 -7.29 -1.98
C HIS A 248 -17.72 -7.58 -2.17
N GLU A 249 -17.37 -8.71 -2.79
CA GLU A 249 -15.99 -9.22 -2.87
C GLU A 249 -15.50 -9.30 -4.32
N ASN A 250 -15.99 -8.43 -5.20
CA ASN A 250 -15.54 -8.37 -6.59
C ASN A 250 -14.07 -7.91 -6.70
N GLY A 251 -13.58 -7.09 -5.76
CA GLY A 251 -12.15 -6.73 -5.65
C GLY A 251 -11.27 -7.92 -5.30
N VAL A 252 -11.70 -8.74 -4.32
CA VAL A 252 -11.00 -9.98 -3.93
C VAL A 252 -10.94 -10.95 -5.11
N HIS A 253 -12.07 -11.18 -5.78
CA HIS A 253 -12.11 -12.03 -6.98
C HIS A 253 -11.17 -11.52 -8.09
N HIS A 254 -11.12 -10.20 -8.31
CA HIS A 254 -10.20 -9.59 -9.26
C HIS A 254 -8.73 -9.88 -8.92
N PHE A 255 -8.32 -9.70 -7.66
CA PHE A 255 -6.97 -10.01 -7.23
C PHE A 255 -6.59 -11.47 -7.44
N HIS A 256 -7.46 -12.41 -7.07
CA HIS A 256 -7.18 -13.84 -7.28
C HIS A 256 -7.15 -14.22 -8.77
N SER A 257 -7.89 -13.50 -9.63
CA SER A 257 -7.81 -13.67 -11.08
C SER A 257 -6.43 -13.26 -11.63
N LEU A 258 -5.88 -12.15 -11.13
CA LEU A 258 -4.51 -11.71 -11.48
C LEU A 258 -3.46 -12.67 -10.93
N LEU A 259 -3.62 -13.15 -9.69
CA LEU A 259 -2.72 -14.17 -9.15
C LEU A 259 -2.72 -15.44 -9.99
N HIS A 260 -3.89 -15.89 -10.45
CA HIS A 260 -3.98 -17.03 -11.34
C HIS A 260 -3.20 -16.77 -12.63
N GLU A 261 -3.48 -15.65 -13.32
CA GLU A 261 -2.80 -15.29 -14.56
C GLU A 261 -1.26 -15.24 -14.45
N PHE A 262 -0.74 -14.65 -13.38
CA PHE A 262 0.72 -14.41 -13.24
C PHE A 262 1.47 -15.53 -12.54
N LEU A 263 0.77 -16.52 -11.95
CA LEU A 263 1.40 -17.65 -11.24
C LEU A 263 1.17 -19.01 -11.92
N THR A 264 0.36 -19.09 -12.98
CA THR A 264 0.14 -20.32 -13.77
C THR A 264 0.58 -20.14 -15.21
#